data_AF-A0A2T3L5I1-F1
#
_entry.id   AF-A0A2T3L5I1-F1
#
_cell.length_a   1.000
_cell.length_b   1.000
_cell.length_c   1.000
_cell.angle_alpha   90.00
_cell.angle_beta   90.00
_cell.angle_gamma   90.00
#
_symmetry.space_group_name_H-M   'P 1'
#
loop_
_entity.id
_entity.type
_entity.pdbx_description
1 polymer ?
#
loop_
_entity_poly.entity_id
_entity_poly.type
_entity_poly.pdbx_seq_one_letter_code
_entity_poly.pdbx_strand_id
1 'polypeptide(L)'
;MKLLNTAVAVMCVVFSTVTLADMKVVDTANGAWVTVSEQGALVANAEVTVKNVPQSKGTYMTNENGRVFVPLSLNSSRSVKYNAVTENGTEYNRYAFHSDSKR
;
A
#
# COMPACT_ATOMS: atom_id res chain seq x y z
N MET A 1 63.42 9.34 -8.64
CA MET A 1 62.10 8.78 -9.02
C MET A 1 61.05 9.40 -8.09
N LYS A 2 60.09 10.16 -8.62
CA LYS A 2 59.04 10.82 -7.82
C LYS A 2 57.93 9.82 -7.54
N LEU A 3 57.72 9.47 -6.27
CA LEU A 3 56.64 8.58 -5.82
C LEU A 3 55.33 9.37 -5.83
N LEU A 4 54.42 9.02 -6.74
CA LEU A 4 53.06 9.57 -6.78
C LEU A 4 52.21 8.94 -5.67
N ASN A 5 51.93 9.69 -4.62
CA ASN A 5 50.93 9.32 -3.61
C ASN A 5 49.53 9.55 -4.19
N THR A 6 48.87 8.47 -4.62
CA THR A 6 47.46 8.49 -5.03
C THR A 6 46.59 8.16 -3.81
N ALA A 7 45.89 9.17 -3.28
CA ALA A 7 44.90 8.98 -2.22
C ALA A 7 43.60 8.42 -2.82
N VAL A 8 43.19 7.24 -2.36
CA VAL A 8 41.91 6.62 -2.72
C VAL A 8 40.81 7.22 -1.85
N ALA A 9 39.95 8.04 -2.44
CA ALA A 9 38.77 8.58 -1.76
C ALA A 9 37.67 7.49 -1.71
N VAL A 10 37.41 6.97 -0.52
CA VAL A 10 36.27 6.06 -0.27
C VAL A 10 35.00 6.90 -0.20
N MET A 11 34.17 6.81 -1.25
CA MET A 11 32.87 7.48 -1.31
C MET A 11 31.85 6.64 -0.52
N CYS A 12 31.51 7.05 0.70
CA CYS A 12 30.41 6.46 1.47
C CYS A 12 29.07 6.83 0.82
N VAL A 13 28.46 5.90 0.09
CA VAL A 13 27.10 6.05 -0.42
C VAL A 13 26.13 5.84 0.74
N VAL A 14 25.58 6.93 1.26
CA VAL A 14 24.50 6.88 2.24
C VAL A 14 23.23 6.47 1.47
N PHE A 15 22.79 5.23 1.65
CA PHE A 15 21.50 4.79 1.14
C PHE A 15 20.41 5.49 1.95
N SER A 16 19.87 6.59 1.41
CA SER A 16 18.68 7.23 1.95
C SER A 16 17.54 6.23 1.92
N THR A 17 17.15 5.70 3.09
CA THR A 17 15.96 4.87 3.24
C THR A 17 14.75 5.72 2.93
N VAL A 18 14.24 5.64 1.70
CA VAL A 18 12.94 6.20 1.33
C VAL A 18 11.88 5.53 2.20
N THR A 19 11.35 6.25 3.19
CA THR A 19 10.21 5.82 3.98
C THR A 19 8.95 5.98 3.13
N LEU A 20 8.78 5.06 2.17
CA LEU A 20 7.56 4.97 1.37
C LEU A 20 6.51 4.30 2.24
N ALA A 21 5.53 5.06 2.72
CA ALA A 21 4.28 4.46 3.13
C ALA A 21 3.73 3.66 1.94
N ASP A 22 3.47 2.37 2.15
CA ASP A 22 3.07 1.46 1.08
C ASP A 22 1.75 0.79 1.48
N MET A 23 0.72 1.05 0.68
CA MET A 23 -0.53 0.29 0.72
C MET A 23 -0.45 -0.74 -0.38
N LYS A 24 -0.58 -2.02 -0.11
CA LYS A 24 -0.67 -3.06 -1.14
C LYS A 24 -2.10 -3.53 -1.29
N VAL A 25 -2.57 -3.68 -2.53
CA VAL A 25 -3.90 -4.22 -2.81
C VAL A 25 -3.75 -5.44 -3.71
N VAL A 26 -4.37 -6.55 -3.31
CA VAL A 26 -4.42 -7.80 -4.06
C VAL A 26 -5.87 -8.13 -4.35
N ASP A 27 -6.23 -8.07 -5.63
CA ASP A 27 -7.59 -8.34 -6.10
C ASP A 27 -7.97 -9.83 -5.99
N THR A 28 -9.26 -10.08 -5.77
CA THR A 28 -9.88 -11.42 -5.73
C THR A 28 -11.29 -11.35 -6.34
N ALA A 29 -11.92 -12.50 -6.60
CA ALA A 29 -13.24 -12.55 -7.22
C ALA A 29 -14.35 -11.83 -6.42
N ASN A 30 -14.27 -11.82 -5.09
CA ASN A 30 -15.32 -11.28 -4.21
C ASN A 30 -14.88 -10.02 -3.43
N GLY A 31 -13.75 -9.43 -3.78
CA GLY A 31 -13.15 -8.37 -2.98
C GLY A 31 -11.67 -8.19 -3.23
N ALA A 32 -11.01 -7.47 -2.33
CA ALA A 32 -9.56 -7.36 -2.34
C ALA A 32 -8.99 -7.48 -0.93
N TRP A 33 -7.79 -8.02 -0.87
CA TRP A 33 -6.95 -7.93 0.31
C TRP A 33 -6.14 -6.65 0.27
N VAL A 34 -6.32 -5.81 1.29
CA VAL A 34 -5.55 -4.57 1.47
C VAL A 34 -4.58 -4.78 2.61
N THR A 35 -3.32 -4.42 2.39
CA THR A 35 -2.26 -4.39 3.42
C THR A 35 -1.76 -2.97 3.54
N VAL A 36 -1.70 -2.46 4.77
CA VAL A 36 -1.26 -1.09 5.08
C VAL A 36 0.04 -1.18 5.85
N SER A 37 1.05 -0.44 5.38
CA SER A 37 2.33 -0.32 6.05
C SER A 37 2.83 1.12 6.09
N GLU A 38 3.44 1.50 7.20
CA GLU A 38 4.03 2.81 7.43
C GLU A 38 5.49 2.61 7.87
N GLN A 39 6.42 3.25 7.16
CA GLN A 39 7.87 3.13 7.45
C GLN A 39 8.38 1.66 7.48
N GLY A 40 7.76 0.78 6.70
CA GLY A 40 8.09 -0.65 6.63
C GLY A 40 7.45 -1.52 7.73
N ALA A 41 6.73 -0.93 8.67
CA ALA A 41 5.96 -1.64 9.69
C ALA A 41 4.49 -1.80 9.25
N LEU A 42 3.90 -2.97 9.53
CA LEU A 42 2.49 -3.23 9.28
C LEU A 42 1.62 -2.44 10.27
N VAL A 43 0.55 -1.80 9.77
CA VAL A 43 -0.29 -0.91 10.58
C VAL A 43 -1.61 -1.58 10.90
N ALA A 44 -1.81 -1.95 12.16
CA ALA A 44 -3.10 -2.43 12.67
C ALA A 44 -4.10 -1.28 12.85
N ASN A 45 -5.40 -1.63 12.94
CA ASN A 45 -6.50 -0.69 13.18
C ASN A 45 -6.64 0.46 12.17
N ALA A 46 -5.98 0.37 11.01
CA ALA A 46 -6.16 1.33 9.93
C ALA A 46 -7.53 1.14 9.28
N GLU A 47 -8.27 2.25 9.12
CA GLU A 47 -9.58 2.30 8.52
C GLU A 47 -9.48 2.29 6.99
N VAL A 48 -9.93 1.22 6.35
CA VAL A 48 -9.92 1.05 4.89
C VAL A 48 -11.33 1.22 4.32
N THR A 49 -11.46 2.09 3.32
CA THR A 49 -12.70 2.42 2.61
C THR A 49 -12.49 2.43 1.10
N VAL A 50 -13.59 2.30 0.34
CA VAL A 50 -13.60 2.43 -1.12
C VAL A 50 -14.29 3.72 -1.51
N LYS A 51 -13.63 4.59 -2.29
CA LYS A 51 -14.14 5.95 -2.56
C LYS A 51 -14.85 6.13 -3.91
N ASN A 52 -14.48 5.37 -4.94
CA ASN A 52 -14.98 5.54 -6.31
C ASN A 52 -16.00 4.46 -6.74
N VAL A 53 -16.50 3.67 -5.78
CA VAL A 53 -17.54 2.67 -5.99
C VAL A 53 -18.71 2.99 -5.05
N PRO A 54 -19.77 3.67 -5.52
CA PRO A 54 -20.87 4.12 -4.66
C PRO A 54 -21.63 3.01 -3.94
N GLN A 55 -21.59 1.80 -4.49
CA GLN A 55 -22.22 0.60 -3.92
C GLN A 55 -21.44 0.05 -2.71
N SER A 56 -20.14 0.35 -2.61
CA SER A 56 -19.28 -0.08 -1.51
C SER A 56 -19.16 1.04 -0.48
N LYS A 57 -19.98 0.97 0.57
CA LYS A 57 -19.99 1.97 1.66
C LYS A 57 -19.41 1.44 2.98
N GLY A 58 -18.82 0.24 2.95
CA GLY A 58 -18.24 -0.38 4.13
C GLY A 58 -16.93 0.29 4.55
N THR A 59 -16.74 0.31 5.85
CA THR A 59 -15.48 0.63 6.52
C THR A 59 -14.93 -0.65 7.13
N TYR A 60 -13.64 -0.94 6.88
CA TYR A 60 -13.00 -2.17 7.34
C TYR A 60 -11.68 -1.86 8.03
N MET A 61 -11.39 -2.50 9.16
CA MET A 61 -10.17 -2.25 9.93
C MET A 61 -9.11 -3.31 9.66
N THR A 62 -7.85 -2.89 9.53
CA THR A 62 -6.72 -3.83 9.47
C THR A 62 -6.52 -4.55 10.79
N ASN A 63 -6.18 -5.84 10.69
CA ASN A 63 -5.81 -6.66 11.84
C ASN A 63 -4.36 -6.37 12.30
N GLU A 64 -3.88 -7.12 13.29
CA GLU A 64 -2.51 -7.02 13.83
C GLU A 64 -1.40 -7.17 12.76
N ASN A 65 -1.69 -7.85 11.65
CA ASN A 65 -0.76 -7.99 10.52
C ASN A 65 -0.92 -6.87 9.48
N GLY A 66 -1.59 -5.77 9.83
CA GLY A 66 -1.86 -4.65 8.95
C GLY A 66 -2.67 -4.98 7.71
N ARG A 67 -3.47 -6.07 7.76
CA ARG A 67 -4.20 -6.59 6.61
C ARG A 67 -5.70 -6.64 6.87
N VAL A 68 -6.48 -6.36 5.83
CA VAL A 68 -7.95 -6.44 5.86
C VAL A 68 -8.48 -6.97 4.54
N PHE A 69 -9.60 -7.69 4.61
CA PHE A 69 -10.36 -8.06 3.44
C PHE A 69 -11.49 -7.05 3.23
N VAL A 70 -11.51 -6.44 2.05
CA VAL A 70 -12.56 -5.50 1.63
C VAL A 70 -13.46 -6.25 0.64
N PRO A 71 -14.66 -6.69 1.04
CA PRO A 71 -15.60 -7.32 0.13
C PRO A 71 -16.05 -6.31 -0.92
N LEU A 72 -16.00 -6.73 -2.17
CA LEU A 72 -16.36 -5.92 -3.32
C LEU A 72 -16.97 -6.83 -4.38
N SER A 73 -18.22 -6.54 -4.74
CA SER A 73 -18.93 -7.24 -5.81
C SER A 73 -19.27 -6.23 -6.89
N LEU A 74 -18.60 -6.34 -8.04
CA LEU A 74 -18.81 -5.47 -9.18
C LEU A 74 -19.27 -6.29 -10.39
N ASN A 75 -20.26 -5.76 -11.12
CA ASN A 75 -20.79 -6.40 -12.33
C ASN A 75 -19.92 -6.15 -13.57
N SER A 76 -18.83 -5.40 -13.43
CA SER A 76 -17.89 -5.10 -14.51
C SER A 76 -16.51 -4.76 -13.95
N SER A 77 -15.47 -5.13 -14.68
CA SER A 77 -14.10 -4.77 -14.38
C SER A 77 -13.92 -3.25 -14.36
N ARG A 78 -13.17 -2.74 -13.37
CA ARG A 78 -12.83 -1.31 -13.26
C ARG A 78 -11.72 -1.07 -12.26
N SER A 79 -11.11 0.11 -12.32
CA SER A 79 -10.18 0.59 -11.30
C SER A 79 -10.93 1.04 -10.05
N VAL A 80 -10.50 0.56 -8.90
CA VAL A 80 -11.10 0.82 -7.58
C VAL A 80 -10.10 1.60 -6.74
N LYS A 81 -10.55 2.68 -6.11
CA LYS A 81 -9.77 3.55 -5.23
C LYS A 81 -10.00 3.12 -3.78
N TYR A 82 -8.96 2.57 -3.17
CA TYR A 82 -8.89 2.25 -1.76
C TYR A 82 -8.26 3.43 -1.02
N ASN A 83 -8.84 3.78 0.12
CA ASN A 83 -8.34 4.80 1.04
C ASN A 83 -8.18 4.18 2.42
N ALA A 84 -6.99 4.26 2.99
CA ALA A 84 -6.71 3.82 4.35
C ALA A 84 -6.40 5.04 5.23
N VAL A 85 -6.95 5.08 6.43
CA VAL A 85 -6.67 6.11 7.44
C VAL A 85 -6.15 5.42 8.69
N THR A 86 -4.91 5.71 9.06
CA THR A 86 -4.30 5.20 10.30
C THR A 86 -4.92 5.86 11.54
N GLU A 87 -4.70 5.29 12.72
CA GLU A 87 -5.14 5.91 13.99
C GLU A 87 -4.54 7.31 14.21
N ASN A 88 -3.36 7.57 13.63
CA ASN A 88 -2.69 8.87 13.68
C ASN A 88 -3.29 9.91 12.72
N GLY A 89 -4.31 9.52 11.94
CA GLY A 89 -4.94 10.38 10.93
C GLY A 89 -4.18 10.43 9.59
N THR A 90 -3.08 9.69 9.45
CA THR A 90 -2.37 9.59 8.17
C THR A 90 -3.24 8.86 7.14
N GLU A 91 -3.44 9.49 5.98
CA GLU A 91 -4.20 8.93 4.88
C GLU A 91 -3.31 8.36 3.78
N TYR A 92 -3.69 7.19 3.27
CA TYR A 92 -3.06 6.52 2.14
C TYR A 92 -4.10 6.18 1.09
N ASN A 93 -3.75 6.36 -0.18
CA ASN A 93 -4.64 6.10 -1.30
C ASN A 93 -3.96 5.19 -2.32
N ARG A 94 -4.68 4.18 -2.80
CA ARG A 94 -4.20 3.34 -3.91
C ARG A 94 -5.32 2.93 -4.85
N TYR A 95 -5.00 2.95 -6.14
CA TYR A 95 -5.82 2.33 -7.16
C TYR A 95 -5.41 0.88 -7.39
N ALA A 96 -6.40 0.00 -7.50
CA ALA A 96 -6.20 -1.37 -7.96
C ALA A 96 -7.27 -1.73 -8.99
N PHE A 97 -6.89 -2.52 -9.98
CA PHE A 97 -7.84 -3.03 -10.96
C PHE A 97 -8.59 -4.21 -10.35
N HIS A 98 -9.92 -4.13 -10.31
CA HIS A 98 -10.78 -5.23 -9.96
C HIS A 98 -11.31 -5.87 -11.25
N SER A 99 -11.12 -7.17 -11.40
CA SER A 99 -11.56 -7.91 -12.58
C SER A 99 -12.86 -8.66 -12.32
N ASP A 100 -13.88 -8.40 -13.15
CA ASP A 100 -15.06 -9.26 -13.24
C ASP A 100 -14.72 -10.51 -14.05
N SER A 101 -13.94 -11.42 -13.47
CA SER A 101 -13.80 -12.75 -14.06
C SER A 101 -15.10 -13.53 -13.84
N LYS A 102 -16.11 -13.27 -14.68
CA LYS A 102 -17.16 -14.26 -14.97
C LYS A 102 -16.48 -15.41 -15.68
N ARG A 103 -15.90 -16.32 -14.90
CA ARG A 103 -15.41 -17.59 -15.40
C ARG A 103 -16.53 -18.61 -15.45
#